data_AF-A0A940PNQ3-F1
#
_entry.id   AF-A0A940PNQ3-F1
#
_cell.length_a   1.000
_cell.length_b   1.000
_cell.length_c   1.000
_cell.angle_alpha   90.00
_cell.angle_beta   90.00
_cell.angle_gamma   90.00
#
_symmetry.space_group_name_H-M   'P 1'
#
loop_
_entity.id
_entity.type
_entity.pdbx_description
1 polymer ?
#
loop_
_entity_poly.entity_id
_entity_poly.type
_entity_poly.pdbx_seq_one_letter_code
_entity_poly.pdbx_strand_id
1 'polypeptide(L)'
;MSITLSEKEKRAIAALIQEQIDEHLSRFPYTRYPVEPLDEWKRMFCDPATVPITALRQALGWHFGAWQRKDMPSAHSRTILAIVKAWPEFVQGASFGAAQSFQFWEKRLHDWQNGFNAAAFLLHLLRPDDFEIADQHRIQAMSELLKAINHQDSEQTFSRSLQDLERYSELFRAIIPKLSYGAKNRLQLDRFLKAYGNRNAYKNVAAGYSTKEPEITNFSWTDAKSRRFDLSKIKLRSNADVLFASLLLSLDKHIIDSNELTIGHIIDLLPPGTAGICNPASFNYAMVALFGSQKGRDYFQFENATLKEAFTEQANQSTRDMRFHTRHSAEKILINPKYKLGN
;
A
#
# COMPACT_ATOMS: atom_id res chain seq x y z
N MET A 1 -13.42 -28.48 7.95
CA MET A 1 -13.81 -28.95 6.61
C MET A 1 -13.25 -27.96 5.60
N SER A 2 -12.65 -28.45 4.51
CA SER A 2 -12.15 -27.63 3.39
C SER A 2 -13.33 -27.02 2.62
N ILE A 3 -13.14 -25.83 2.05
CA ILE A 3 -14.17 -25.20 1.22
C ILE A 3 -14.15 -25.81 -0.19
N THR A 4 -15.28 -26.36 -0.63
CA THR A 4 -15.38 -26.98 -1.96
C THR A 4 -16.26 -26.14 -2.87
N LEU A 5 -15.65 -25.46 -3.85
CA LEU A 5 -16.35 -24.66 -4.86
C LEU A 5 -16.44 -25.40 -6.19
N SER A 6 -17.63 -25.47 -6.77
CA SER A 6 -17.84 -25.87 -8.16
C SER A 6 -17.29 -24.82 -9.13
N GLU A 7 -17.05 -25.23 -10.38
CA GLU A 7 -16.60 -24.29 -11.43
C GLU A 7 -17.61 -23.17 -11.69
N LYS A 8 -18.90 -23.43 -11.51
CA LYS A 8 -19.96 -22.42 -11.62
C LYS A 8 -19.82 -21.37 -10.52
N GLU A 9 -19.60 -21.80 -9.27
CA GLU A 9 -19.46 -20.90 -8.12
C GLU A 9 -18.18 -20.07 -8.20
N LYS A 10 -17.05 -20.68 -8.60
CA LYS A 10 -15.80 -19.94 -8.82
C LYS A 10 -15.98 -18.82 -9.85
N ARG A 11 -16.68 -19.10 -10.96
CA ARG A 11 -17.00 -18.09 -11.99
C ARG A 11 -17.94 -17.01 -11.46
N ALA A 12 -18.95 -17.38 -10.68
CA ALA A 12 -19.89 -16.43 -10.09
C ALA A 12 -19.18 -15.45 -9.12
N ILE A 13 -18.33 -15.96 -8.23
CA ILE A 13 -17.51 -15.12 -7.34
C ILE A 13 -16.58 -14.21 -8.15
N ALA A 14 -15.89 -14.76 -9.16
CA ALA A 14 -15.00 -13.96 -10.00
C ALA A 14 -15.73 -12.84 -10.76
N ALA A 15 -16.96 -13.07 -11.22
CA ALA A 15 -17.79 -12.07 -11.87
C ALA A 15 -18.19 -10.94 -10.89
N LEU A 16 -18.63 -11.30 -9.67
CA LEU A 16 -18.95 -10.31 -8.63
C LEU A 16 -17.75 -9.44 -8.26
N ILE A 17 -16.57 -10.03 -8.17
CA ILE A 17 -15.33 -9.30 -7.90
C ILE A 17 -15.05 -8.33 -9.05
N GLN A 18 -15.11 -8.79 -10.30
CA GLN A 18 -14.83 -7.95 -11.47
C GLN A 18 -15.78 -6.77 -11.60
N GLU A 19 -17.05 -6.94 -11.21
CA GLU A 19 -18.05 -5.87 -11.23
C GLU A 19 -17.76 -4.75 -10.22
N GLN A 20 -17.16 -5.07 -9.08
CA GLN A 20 -17.05 -4.15 -7.93
C GLN A 20 -15.62 -3.69 -7.64
N ILE A 21 -14.62 -4.27 -8.33
CA ILE A 21 -13.22 -4.06 -7.99
C ILE A 21 -12.75 -2.62 -8.14
N ASP A 22 -13.14 -1.93 -9.21
CA ASP A 22 -12.73 -0.54 -9.43
C ASP A 22 -13.31 0.39 -8.35
N GLU A 23 -14.56 0.19 -7.94
CA GLU A 23 -15.17 0.93 -6.83
C GLU A 23 -14.34 0.78 -5.55
N HIS A 24 -14.02 -0.46 -5.18
CA HIS A 24 -13.32 -0.73 -3.93
C HIS A 24 -11.85 -0.32 -3.96
N LEU A 25 -11.17 -0.50 -5.10
CA LEU A 25 -9.77 -0.09 -5.25
C LEU A 25 -9.60 1.41 -5.38
N SER A 26 -10.59 2.13 -5.91
CA SER A 26 -10.60 3.60 -5.90
C SER A 26 -10.53 4.19 -4.50
N ARG A 27 -10.78 3.40 -3.44
CA ARG A 27 -10.68 3.83 -2.02
C ARG A 27 -9.61 3.07 -1.24
N PHE A 28 -8.82 2.22 -1.92
CA PHE A 28 -7.80 1.40 -1.26
C PHE A 28 -6.65 2.27 -0.74
N PRO A 29 -6.25 2.14 0.54
CA PRO A 29 -5.25 3.03 1.12
C PRO A 29 -3.83 2.57 0.75
N TYR A 30 -3.41 2.79 -0.50
CA TYR A 30 -2.12 2.34 -1.06
C TYR A 30 -0.90 2.72 -0.20
N THR A 31 -0.90 3.92 0.41
CA THR A 31 0.19 4.35 1.30
C THR A 31 0.29 3.58 2.60
N ARG A 32 -0.79 2.93 3.04
CA ARG A 32 -0.77 2.09 4.25
C ARG A 32 -0.32 0.67 3.96
N TYR A 33 -0.47 0.22 2.71
CA TYR A 33 -0.19 -1.15 2.26
C TYR A 33 0.57 -1.17 0.93
N PRO A 34 1.79 -0.58 0.86
CA PRO A 34 2.65 -0.77 -0.31
C PRO A 34 3.08 -2.22 -0.45
N VAL A 35 3.38 -2.65 -1.67
CA VAL A 35 3.62 -4.07 -1.99
C VAL A 35 5.06 -4.48 -1.72
N GLU A 36 5.99 -3.56 -1.97
CA GLU A 36 7.43 -3.78 -2.02
C GLU A 36 8.01 -4.42 -0.75
N PRO A 37 7.69 -3.98 0.48
CA PRO A 37 8.31 -4.57 1.67
C PRO A 37 7.87 -6.02 1.91
N LEU A 38 6.71 -6.43 1.39
CA LEU A 38 6.14 -7.75 1.65
C LEU A 38 7.01 -8.88 1.04
N ASP A 39 7.53 -8.68 -0.17
CA ASP A 39 8.34 -9.71 -0.85
C ASP A 39 9.73 -9.88 -0.22
N GLU A 40 10.24 -8.85 0.45
CA GLU A 40 11.42 -8.96 1.31
C GLU A 40 11.11 -9.72 2.60
N TRP A 41 10.01 -9.39 3.27
CA TRP A 41 9.63 -10.06 4.51
C TRP A 41 9.29 -11.52 4.32
N LYS A 42 8.60 -11.92 3.24
CA LYS A 42 8.36 -13.33 2.94
C LYS A 42 9.66 -14.12 2.86
N ARG A 43 10.71 -13.56 2.27
CA ARG A 43 12.04 -14.22 2.19
C ARG A 43 12.73 -14.25 3.56
N MET A 44 12.70 -13.14 4.28
CA MET A 44 13.38 -12.99 5.58
C MET A 44 12.76 -13.86 6.67
N PHE A 45 11.43 -13.97 6.73
CA PHE A 45 10.71 -14.67 7.79
C PHE A 45 10.69 -16.18 7.61
N CYS A 46 11.09 -16.72 6.46
CA CYS A 46 11.29 -18.17 6.28
C CYS A 46 12.31 -18.75 7.27
N ASP A 47 13.24 -17.93 7.77
CA ASP A 47 14.11 -18.28 8.90
C ASP A 47 13.87 -17.31 10.08
N PRO A 48 12.94 -17.64 10.99
CA PRO A 48 12.50 -16.76 12.08
C PRO A 48 13.64 -16.31 13.00
N ALA A 49 14.68 -17.14 13.15
CA ALA A 49 15.82 -16.84 14.00
C ALA A 49 16.68 -15.69 13.43
N THR A 50 16.60 -15.42 12.13
CA THR A 50 17.35 -14.35 11.46
C THR A 50 16.62 -13.01 11.41
N VAL A 51 15.32 -12.99 11.75
CA VAL A 51 14.47 -11.80 11.63
C VAL A 51 14.88 -10.73 12.67
N PRO A 52 15.37 -9.55 12.24
CA PRO A 52 15.65 -8.47 13.18
C PRO A 52 14.37 -7.94 13.82
N ILE A 53 14.43 -7.57 15.11
CA ILE A 53 13.27 -7.00 15.83
C ILE A 53 12.71 -5.74 15.13
N THR A 54 13.56 -4.96 14.46
CA THR A 54 13.14 -3.81 13.66
C THR A 54 12.27 -4.23 12.48
N ALA A 55 12.66 -5.28 11.74
CA ALA A 55 11.88 -5.85 10.64
C ALA A 55 10.55 -6.44 11.14
N LEU A 56 10.58 -7.17 12.27
CA LEU A 56 9.36 -7.67 12.93
C LEU A 56 8.35 -6.57 13.25
N ARG A 57 8.82 -5.47 13.86
CA ARG A 57 7.98 -4.31 14.17
C ARG A 57 7.45 -3.63 12.91
N GLN A 58 8.27 -3.49 11.87
CA GLN A 58 7.86 -2.88 10.61
C GLN A 58 6.82 -3.73 9.89
N ALA A 59 7.01 -5.04 9.82
CA ALA A 59 6.07 -5.97 9.18
C ALA A 59 4.70 -5.95 9.87
N LEU A 60 4.67 -6.07 11.20
CA LEU A 60 3.43 -5.98 11.95
C LEU A 60 2.80 -4.58 11.86
N GLY A 61 3.61 -3.53 11.87
CA GLY A 61 3.14 -2.16 11.66
C GLY A 61 2.47 -1.97 10.31
N TRP A 62 3.06 -2.52 9.24
CA TRP A 62 2.45 -2.55 7.91
C TRP A 62 1.12 -3.29 7.90
N HIS A 63 1.05 -4.47 8.52
CA HIS A 63 -0.18 -5.26 8.61
C HIS A 63 -1.32 -4.47 9.28
N PHE A 64 -1.00 -3.73 10.35
CA PHE A 64 -1.95 -2.86 11.04
C PHE A 64 -2.17 -1.49 10.36
N GLY A 65 -1.66 -1.29 9.14
CA GLY A 65 -1.85 -0.08 8.34
C GLY A 65 -1.09 1.15 8.85
N ALA A 66 -0.04 0.95 9.64
CA ALA A 66 0.83 1.98 10.21
C ALA A 66 2.16 2.13 9.45
N TRP A 67 2.23 1.70 8.20
CA TRP A 67 3.42 1.84 7.38
C TRP A 67 3.90 3.31 7.30
N GLN A 68 5.14 3.55 7.73
CA GLN A 68 5.75 4.89 7.85
C GLN A 68 4.92 5.93 8.64
N ARG A 69 4.06 5.48 9.56
CA ARG A 69 3.26 6.35 10.44
C ARG A 69 3.81 6.33 11.86
N LYS A 70 3.64 7.46 12.55
CA LYS A 70 4.01 7.58 13.98
C LYS A 70 2.86 7.16 14.89
N ASP A 71 1.63 7.26 14.41
CA ASP A 71 0.41 6.98 15.14
C ASP A 71 -0.09 5.56 14.84
N MET A 72 -0.36 4.80 15.91
CA MET A 72 -0.98 3.48 15.85
C MET A 72 -1.94 3.31 17.03
N PRO A 73 -3.12 2.70 16.85
CA PRO A 73 -4.02 2.38 17.94
C PRO A 73 -3.32 1.62 19.07
N SER A 74 -3.62 1.96 20.32
CA SER A 74 -2.96 1.39 21.50
C SER A 74 -3.10 -0.13 21.58
N ALA A 75 -4.24 -0.68 21.13
CA ALA A 75 -4.45 -2.12 21.06
C ALA A 75 -3.44 -2.82 20.12
N HIS A 76 -3.27 -2.32 18.89
CA HIS A 76 -2.28 -2.85 17.95
C HIS A 76 -0.86 -2.72 18.50
N SER A 77 -0.51 -1.57 19.06
CA SER A 77 0.80 -1.36 19.69
C SER A 77 1.08 -2.37 20.81
N ARG A 78 0.08 -2.68 21.65
CA ARG A 78 0.21 -3.72 22.70
C ARG A 78 0.39 -5.11 22.11
N THR A 79 -0.36 -5.47 21.07
CA THR A 79 -0.20 -6.75 20.36
C THR A 79 1.21 -6.89 19.79
N ILE A 80 1.73 -5.86 19.12
CA ILE A 80 3.11 -5.88 18.58
C ILE A 80 4.13 -6.05 19.70
N LEU A 81 3.98 -5.32 20.82
CA LEU A 81 4.89 -5.43 21.96
C LEU A 81 4.87 -6.84 22.58
N ALA A 82 3.68 -7.47 22.68
CA ALA A 82 3.55 -8.83 23.16
C ALA A 82 4.25 -9.83 22.23
N ILE A 83 4.09 -9.68 20.91
CA ILE A 83 4.77 -10.52 19.91
C ILE A 83 6.29 -10.34 20.01
N VAL A 84 6.78 -9.11 20.04
CA VAL A 84 8.22 -8.80 20.15
C VAL A 84 8.80 -9.42 21.41
N LYS A 85 8.08 -9.36 22.54
CA LYS A 85 8.51 -9.98 23.81
C LYS A 85 8.57 -11.50 23.74
N ALA A 86 7.61 -12.13 23.07
CA ALA A 86 7.52 -13.59 22.93
C ALA A 86 8.34 -14.16 21.76
N TRP A 87 8.86 -13.32 20.86
CA TRP A 87 9.62 -13.74 19.69
C TRP A 87 10.84 -14.61 20.01
N PRO A 88 11.69 -14.30 21.02
CA PRO A 88 12.82 -15.16 21.37
C PRO A 88 12.42 -16.58 21.79
N GLU A 89 11.28 -16.73 22.46
CA GLU A 89 10.73 -18.04 22.83
C GLU A 89 10.16 -18.76 21.60
N PHE A 90 9.48 -18.01 20.71
CA PHE A 90 8.94 -18.55 19.47
C PHE A 90 10.02 -19.17 18.58
N VAL A 91 11.15 -18.48 18.39
CA VAL A 91 12.25 -18.95 17.53
C VAL A 91 13.00 -20.15 18.11
N GLN A 92 12.97 -20.34 19.44
CA GLN A 92 13.52 -21.55 20.06
C GLN A 92 12.69 -22.80 19.73
N GLY A 93 11.40 -22.61 19.42
CA GLY A 93 10.52 -23.64 18.86
C GLY A 93 10.70 -23.83 17.36
N ALA A 94 11.95 -23.85 16.86
CA ALA A 94 12.37 -23.76 15.46
C ALA A 94 11.75 -24.79 14.47
N SER A 95 10.92 -25.71 14.95
CA SER A 95 10.25 -26.77 14.21
C SER A 95 8.72 -26.71 14.28
N PHE A 96 8.12 -25.57 14.67
CA PHE A 96 6.67 -25.45 14.69
C PHE A 96 6.06 -25.63 13.29
N GLY A 97 5.15 -26.62 13.19
CA GLY A 97 4.16 -26.68 12.12
C GLY A 97 3.21 -25.48 12.18
N ALA A 98 2.35 -25.33 11.19
CA ALA A 98 1.38 -24.23 11.14
C ALA A 98 0.47 -24.21 12.38
N ALA A 99 -0.03 -25.37 12.79
CA ALA A 99 -0.87 -25.51 13.97
C ALA A 99 -0.16 -25.14 15.28
N GLN A 100 1.08 -25.61 15.47
CA GLN A 100 1.84 -25.25 16.67
C GLN A 100 2.19 -23.75 16.68
N SER A 101 2.53 -23.19 15.51
CA SER A 101 2.84 -21.75 15.38
C SER A 101 1.63 -20.90 15.76
N PHE A 102 0.46 -21.24 15.22
CA PHE A 102 -0.77 -20.52 15.50
C PHE A 102 -1.19 -20.65 16.97
N GLN A 103 -1.14 -21.87 17.52
CA GLN A 103 -1.47 -22.14 18.92
C GLN A 103 -0.49 -21.44 19.89
N PHE A 104 0.78 -21.31 19.52
CA PHE A 104 1.75 -20.55 20.30
C PHE A 104 1.24 -19.10 20.47
N TRP A 105 0.92 -18.42 19.37
CA TRP A 105 0.44 -17.03 19.43
C TRP A 105 -0.90 -16.91 20.17
N GLU A 106 -1.84 -17.83 19.96
CA GLU A 106 -3.13 -17.87 20.66
C GLU A 106 -2.96 -17.89 22.18
N LYS A 107 -2.01 -18.65 22.69
CA LYS A 107 -1.74 -18.74 24.14
C LYS A 107 -1.03 -17.51 24.72
N ARG A 108 -0.33 -16.71 23.91
CA ARG A 108 0.48 -15.56 24.38
C ARG A 108 -0.22 -14.20 24.19
N LEU A 109 -1.18 -14.09 23.29
CA LEU A 109 -1.82 -12.83 22.95
C LEU A 109 -3.16 -12.68 23.68
N HIS A 110 -3.21 -11.83 24.70
CA HIS A 110 -4.38 -11.62 25.56
C HIS A 110 -5.61 -11.06 24.82
N ASP A 111 -5.39 -10.18 23.85
CA ASP A 111 -6.45 -9.67 22.97
C ASP A 111 -6.44 -10.50 21.69
N TRP A 112 -7.18 -11.61 21.68
CA TRP A 112 -7.19 -12.52 20.54
C TRP A 112 -7.89 -11.93 19.31
N GLN A 113 -8.73 -10.90 19.46
CA GLN A 113 -9.34 -10.26 18.29
C GLN A 113 -8.28 -9.57 17.43
N ASN A 114 -7.39 -8.79 18.04
CA ASN A 114 -6.26 -8.18 17.35
C ASN A 114 -5.09 -9.15 17.15
N GLY A 115 -4.92 -10.08 18.10
CA GLY A 115 -3.90 -11.11 18.08
C GLY A 115 -4.06 -12.09 16.93
N PHE A 116 -5.29 -12.48 16.59
CA PHE A 116 -5.59 -13.34 15.45
C PHE A 116 -5.06 -12.74 14.14
N ASN A 117 -5.32 -11.46 13.87
CA ASN A 117 -4.89 -10.81 12.63
C ASN A 117 -3.35 -10.83 12.52
N ALA A 118 -2.65 -10.51 13.62
CA ALA A 118 -1.19 -10.56 13.65
C ALA A 118 -0.65 -12.00 13.50
N ALA A 119 -1.25 -12.98 14.18
CA ALA A 119 -0.86 -14.38 14.10
C ALA A 119 -1.06 -14.94 12.68
N ALA A 120 -2.17 -14.60 12.02
CA ALA A 120 -2.45 -14.94 10.64
C ALA A 120 -1.40 -14.34 9.68
N PHE A 121 -1.05 -13.07 9.87
CA PHE A 121 -0.03 -12.41 9.06
C PHE A 121 1.37 -12.99 9.28
N LEU A 122 1.76 -13.28 10.52
CA LEU A 122 3.01 -13.97 10.81
C LEU A 122 3.03 -15.35 10.16
N LEU A 123 1.94 -16.11 10.24
CA LEU A 123 1.84 -17.42 9.60
C LEU A 123 2.01 -17.33 8.09
N HIS A 124 1.44 -16.30 7.44
CA HIS A 124 1.68 -16.01 6.03
C HIS A 124 3.16 -15.71 5.74
N LEU A 125 3.83 -14.90 6.56
CA LEU A 125 5.25 -14.59 6.35
C LEU A 125 6.17 -15.81 6.54
N LEU A 126 5.82 -16.68 7.49
CA LEU A 126 6.55 -17.93 7.78
C LEU A 126 6.34 -18.97 6.68
N ARG A 127 5.14 -19.00 6.07
CA ARG A 127 4.68 -20.03 5.13
C ARG A 127 3.85 -19.41 4.00
N PRO A 128 4.46 -18.57 3.14
CA PRO A 128 3.73 -17.81 2.11
C PRO A 128 3.10 -18.70 1.04
N ASP A 129 3.58 -19.92 0.89
CA ASP A 129 3.04 -20.93 -0.03
C ASP A 129 1.89 -21.74 0.59
N ASP A 130 1.76 -21.78 1.91
CA ASP A 130 0.70 -22.51 2.60
C ASP A 130 -0.49 -21.59 2.91
N PHE A 131 -0.23 -20.35 3.32
CA PHE A 131 -1.25 -19.40 3.77
C PHE A 131 -1.21 -18.10 2.97
N GLU A 132 -2.38 -17.59 2.60
CA GLU A 132 -2.54 -16.25 2.04
C GLU A 132 -2.62 -15.19 3.15
N ILE A 133 -2.41 -13.92 2.82
CA ILE A 133 -2.63 -12.84 3.78
C ILE A 133 -4.10 -12.84 4.17
N ALA A 134 -4.37 -13.06 5.45
CA ALA A 134 -5.71 -13.09 6.02
C ALA A 134 -5.79 -12.16 7.24
N ASP A 135 -6.98 -11.63 7.45
CA ASP A 135 -7.40 -10.89 8.64
C ASP A 135 -8.93 -10.97 8.74
N GLN A 136 -9.49 -10.43 9.81
CA GLN A 136 -10.94 -10.40 10.02
C GLN A 136 -11.72 -9.79 8.84
N HIS A 137 -11.16 -8.80 8.14
CA HIS A 137 -11.85 -8.12 7.04
C HIS A 137 -11.84 -9.00 5.78
N ARG A 138 -10.69 -9.62 5.47
CA ARG A 138 -10.58 -10.53 4.33
C ARG A 138 -11.45 -11.78 4.50
N ILE A 139 -11.55 -12.30 5.72
CA ILE A 139 -12.42 -13.45 6.01
C ILE A 139 -13.90 -13.03 5.97
N GLN A 140 -14.24 -11.83 6.48
CA GLN A 140 -15.58 -11.27 6.32
C GLN A 140 -15.96 -11.11 4.83
N ALA A 141 -15.04 -10.62 4.00
CA ALA A 141 -15.24 -10.50 2.56
C ALA A 141 -15.53 -11.85 1.90
N MET A 142 -14.78 -12.90 2.29
CA MET A 142 -15.05 -14.27 1.85
C MET A 142 -16.47 -14.71 2.20
N SER A 143 -16.89 -14.57 3.46
CA SER A 143 -18.24 -14.97 3.89
C SER A 143 -19.34 -14.25 3.12
N GLU A 144 -19.17 -12.96 2.85
CA GLU A 144 -20.14 -12.17 2.10
C GLU A 144 -20.20 -12.53 0.62
N LEU A 145 -19.07 -12.83 -0.02
CA LEU A 145 -19.03 -13.33 -1.40
C LEU A 145 -19.72 -14.69 -1.52
N LEU A 146 -19.49 -15.59 -0.55
CA LEU A 146 -20.17 -16.88 -0.49
C LEU A 146 -21.68 -16.72 -0.31
N LYS A 147 -22.10 -15.77 0.54
CA LYS A 147 -23.51 -15.43 0.73
C LYS A 147 -24.13 -14.89 -0.55
N ALA A 148 -23.43 -14.02 -1.29
CA ALA A 148 -23.93 -13.42 -2.52
C ALA A 148 -24.23 -14.47 -3.62
N ILE A 149 -23.52 -15.61 -3.60
CA ILE A 149 -23.77 -16.72 -4.53
C ILE A 149 -24.66 -17.83 -3.94
N ASN A 150 -25.22 -17.63 -2.74
CA ASN A 150 -26.01 -18.62 -1.98
C ASN A 150 -25.27 -19.96 -1.76
N HIS A 151 -23.97 -19.90 -1.48
CA HIS A 151 -23.18 -21.10 -1.18
C HIS A 151 -23.53 -21.65 0.21
N GLN A 152 -23.57 -22.98 0.37
CA GLN A 152 -23.95 -23.65 1.63
C GLN A 152 -23.13 -23.22 2.85
N ASP A 153 -21.85 -22.91 2.66
CA ASP A 153 -20.95 -22.46 3.72
C ASP A 153 -21.13 -20.97 4.10
N SER A 154 -22.09 -20.24 3.51
CA SER A 154 -22.24 -18.79 3.71
C SER A 154 -22.58 -18.37 5.15
N GLU A 155 -23.20 -19.26 5.91
CA GLU A 155 -23.65 -19.00 7.30
C GLU A 155 -22.62 -19.48 8.34
N GLN A 156 -21.43 -19.92 7.93
CA GLN A 156 -20.44 -20.38 8.88
C GLN A 156 -19.85 -19.22 9.69
N THR A 157 -19.91 -19.36 11.02
CA THR A 157 -19.37 -18.38 11.96
C THR A 157 -17.85 -18.34 11.92
N PHE A 158 -17.30 -17.14 11.70
CA PHE A 158 -15.87 -16.88 11.81
C PHE A 158 -15.40 -17.02 13.28
N SER A 159 -14.55 -18.02 13.53
CA SER A 159 -14.13 -18.42 14.87
C SER A 159 -12.75 -17.89 15.29
N ARG A 160 -12.03 -17.22 14.37
CA ARG A 160 -10.62 -16.80 14.55
C ARG A 160 -9.70 -17.99 14.80
N SER A 161 -9.91 -19.06 14.03
CA SER A 161 -9.15 -20.32 14.12
C SER A 161 -8.18 -20.50 12.96
N LEU A 162 -7.26 -21.47 13.08
CA LEU A 162 -6.40 -21.89 11.97
C LEU A 162 -7.23 -22.37 10.77
N GLN A 163 -8.34 -23.05 11.01
CA GLN A 163 -9.24 -23.54 9.96
C GLN A 163 -9.84 -22.38 9.14
N ASP A 164 -10.09 -21.23 9.76
CA ASP A 164 -10.54 -20.05 9.01
C ASP A 164 -9.47 -19.55 8.04
N LEU A 165 -8.18 -19.66 8.40
CA LEU A 165 -7.04 -19.30 7.54
C LEU A 165 -6.86 -20.28 6.38
N GLU A 166 -6.98 -21.58 6.65
CA GLU A 166 -6.90 -22.64 5.64
C GLU A 166 -8.00 -22.45 4.59
N ARG A 167 -9.25 -22.31 5.03
CA ARG A 167 -10.40 -22.11 4.13
C ARG A 167 -10.31 -20.82 3.32
N TYR A 168 -9.86 -19.73 3.94
CA TYR A 168 -9.61 -18.48 3.23
C TYR A 168 -8.55 -18.67 2.14
N SER A 169 -7.45 -19.35 2.46
CA SER A 169 -6.36 -19.59 1.50
C SER A 169 -6.80 -20.49 0.35
N GLU A 170 -7.60 -21.52 0.62
CA GLU A 170 -8.22 -22.38 -0.38
C GLU A 170 -9.15 -21.60 -1.34
N LEU A 171 -10.07 -20.80 -0.79
CA LEU A 171 -10.96 -19.97 -1.60
C LEU A 171 -10.16 -18.98 -2.44
N PHE A 172 -9.22 -18.26 -1.84
CA PHE A 172 -8.40 -17.29 -2.54
C PHE A 172 -7.69 -17.92 -3.74
N ARG A 173 -7.05 -19.07 -3.55
CA ARG A 173 -6.35 -19.82 -4.61
C ARG A 173 -7.29 -20.39 -5.66
N ALA A 174 -8.51 -20.78 -5.29
CA ALA A 174 -9.52 -21.26 -6.23
C ALA A 174 -10.03 -20.14 -7.16
N ILE A 175 -10.04 -18.89 -6.69
CA ILE A 175 -10.55 -17.73 -7.43
C ILE A 175 -9.48 -17.07 -8.32
N ILE A 176 -8.20 -17.04 -7.92
CA ILE A 176 -7.10 -16.42 -8.71
C ILE A 176 -7.15 -16.78 -10.21
N PRO A 177 -7.30 -18.05 -10.62
CA PRO A 177 -7.26 -18.43 -12.04
C PRO A 177 -8.48 -17.97 -12.84
N LYS A 178 -9.53 -17.46 -12.18
CA LYS A 178 -10.78 -17.00 -12.83
C LYS A 178 -10.82 -15.49 -13.06
N LEU A 179 -9.83 -14.75 -12.56
CA LEU A 179 -9.72 -13.31 -12.72
C LEU A 179 -8.97 -12.95 -14.02
N SER A 180 -9.26 -11.77 -14.57
CA SER A 180 -8.81 -11.31 -15.89
C SER A 180 -7.62 -10.35 -15.88
N TYR A 181 -6.94 -10.16 -14.75
CA TYR A 181 -5.80 -9.23 -14.57
C TYR A 181 -4.42 -9.88 -14.79
N GLY A 182 -4.37 -11.12 -15.28
CA GLY A 182 -3.14 -11.85 -15.57
C GLY A 182 -2.21 -11.95 -14.36
N ALA A 183 -0.95 -11.52 -14.52
CA ALA A 183 0.06 -11.54 -13.46
C ALA A 183 -0.35 -10.72 -12.21
N LYS A 184 -1.30 -9.77 -12.34
CA LYS A 184 -1.80 -8.97 -11.22
C LYS A 184 -2.96 -9.63 -10.47
N ASN A 185 -3.48 -10.78 -10.89
CA ASN A 185 -4.65 -11.43 -10.29
C ASN A 185 -4.54 -11.56 -8.76
N ARG A 186 -3.40 -12.06 -8.27
CA ARG A 186 -3.17 -12.27 -6.84
C ARG A 186 -3.22 -10.96 -6.05
N LEU A 187 -2.51 -9.94 -6.53
CA LEU A 187 -2.43 -8.63 -5.89
C LEU A 187 -3.79 -7.91 -5.90
N GLN A 188 -4.49 -7.95 -7.03
CA GLN A 188 -5.80 -7.32 -7.18
C GLN A 188 -6.84 -7.98 -6.27
N LEU A 189 -6.84 -9.32 -6.18
CA LEU A 189 -7.71 -10.06 -5.28
C LEU A 189 -7.42 -9.73 -3.81
N ASP A 190 -6.16 -9.70 -3.40
CA ASP A 190 -5.78 -9.39 -2.01
C ASP A 190 -6.25 -7.99 -1.56
N ARG A 191 -6.06 -6.99 -2.43
CA ARG A 191 -6.48 -5.62 -2.16
C ARG A 191 -7.99 -5.47 -2.19
N PHE A 192 -8.66 -6.13 -3.14
CA PHE A 192 -10.11 -6.17 -3.23
C PHE A 192 -10.71 -6.72 -1.94
N LEU A 193 -10.29 -7.91 -1.49
CA LEU A 193 -10.85 -8.55 -0.30
C LEU A 193 -10.64 -7.69 0.96
N LYS A 194 -9.48 -7.00 1.04
CA LYS A 194 -9.23 -6.04 2.12
C LYS A 194 -10.15 -4.82 2.06
N ALA A 195 -10.29 -4.19 0.89
CA ALA A 195 -11.14 -3.01 0.72
C ALA A 195 -12.63 -3.35 0.91
N TYR A 196 -13.09 -4.41 0.26
CA TYR A 196 -14.46 -4.91 0.31
C TYR A 196 -14.87 -5.26 1.75
N GLY A 197 -14.08 -6.08 2.44
CA GLY A 197 -14.37 -6.47 3.84
C GLY A 197 -14.20 -5.34 4.86
N ASN A 198 -13.50 -4.26 4.50
CA ASN A 198 -13.35 -3.07 5.34
C ASN A 198 -14.22 -1.89 4.89
N ARG A 199 -15.14 -2.09 3.93
CA ARG A 199 -15.95 -1.00 3.34
C ARG A 199 -16.72 -0.17 4.37
N ASN A 200 -17.11 -0.78 5.49
CA ASN A 200 -17.80 -0.11 6.59
C ASN A 200 -16.95 0.99 7.26
N ALA A 201 -15.62 0.86 7.26
CA ALA A 201 -14.73 1.90 7.78
C ALA A 201 -14.74 3.18 6.93
N TYR A 202 -15.23 3.10 5.70
CA TYR A 202 -15.31 4.21 4.75
C TYR A 202 -16.70 4.87 4.70
N LYS A 203 -17.67 4.43 5.52
CA LYS A 203 -19.03 5.00 5.54
C LYS A 203 -19.08 6.51 5.80
N ASN A 204 -18.13 7.01 6.60
CA ASN A 204 -18.06 8.43 6.99
C ASN A 204 -17.05 9.21 6.13
N VAL A 205 -16.49 8.58 5.11
CA VAL A 205 -15.58 9.25 4.18
C VAL A 205 -16.42 9.97 3.12
N ALA A 206 -16.00 11.17 2.72
CA ALA A 206 -16.72 11.95 1.71
C ALA A 206 -16.94 11.13 0.43
N ALA A 207 -18.12 11.26 -0.18
CA ALA A 207 -18.53 10.46 -1.34
C ALA A 207 -17.55 10.53 -2.51
N GLY A 208 -16.93 11.69 -2.72
CA GLY A 208 -15.91 11.93 -3.76
C GLY A 208 -14.47 11.61 -3.36
N TYR A 209 -14.23 11.02 -2.19
CA TYR A 209 -12.88 10.61 -1.81
C TYR A 209 -12.44 9.40 -2.66
N SER A 210 -11.33 9.60 -3.35
CA SER A 210 -10.63 8.54 -4.06
C SER A 210 -9.12 8.59 -3.77
N THR A 211 -8.51 7.43 -3.88
CA THR A 211 -7.08 7.18 -3.84
C THR A 211 -6.65 6.64 -5.19
N LYS A 212 -5.40 6.90 -5.57
CA LYS A 212 -4.81 6.41 -6.82
C LYS A 212 -3.57 5.60 -6.49
N GLU A 213 -3.43 4.46 -7.16
CA GLU A 213 -2.20 3.68 -7.07
C GLU A 213 -1.06 4.47 -7.74
N PRO A 214 0.08 4.66 -7.07
CA PRO A 214 1.22 5.30 -7.70
C PRO A 214 1.78 4.42 -8.82
N GLU A 215 2.06 5.03 -9.98
CA GLU A 215 2.66 4.32 -11.10
C GLU A 215 4.11 3.91 -10.81
N ILE A 216 4.83 4.75 -10.04
CA ILE A 216 6.18 4.50 -9.58
C ILE A 216 6.10 4.29 -8.08
N THR A 217 6.05 3.03 -7.65
CA THR A 217 5.90 2.66 -6.24
C THR A 217 7.23 2.67 -5.48
N ASN A 218 8.36 2.48 -6.16
CA ASN A 218 9.71 2.61 -5.64
C ASN A 218 10.61 3.32 -6.66
N PHE A 219 11.63 4.04 -6.19
CA PHE A 219 12.53 4.80 -7.05
C PHE A 219 13.99 4.52 -6.71
N SER A 220 14.80 4.30 -7.74
CA SER A 220 16.23 4.08 -7.65
C SER A 220 16.97 5.00 -8.61
N TRP A 221 17.89 5.82 -8.09
CA TRP A 221 18.71 6.71 -8.92
C TRP A 221 19.67 5.96 -9.84
N THR A 222 20.03 4.71 -9.52
CA THR A 222 20.92 3.90 -10.36
C THR A 222 20.20 3.30 -11.56
N ASP A 223 18.92 2.98 -11.39
CA ASP A 223 18.16 2.20 -12.36
C ASP A 223 17.22 3.08 -13.21
N ALA A 224 16.88 4.28 -12.72
CA ALA A 224 16.00 5.21 -13.39
C ALA A 224 16.61 5.71 -14.72
N LYS A 225 15.88 5.49 -15.82
CA LYS A 225 16.23 5.94 -17.16
C LYS A 225 15.02 6.55 -17.85
N SER A 226 15.23 7.65 -18.56
CA SER A 226 14.20 8.30 -19.37
C SER A 226 14.73 8.50 -20.80
N ARG A 227 13.83 8.43 -21.78
CA ARG A 227 14.10 8.69 -23.19
C ARG A 227 13.97 10.17 -23.55
N ARG A 228 13.19 10.94 -22.78
CA ARG A 228 12.92 12.37 -23.03
C ARG A 228 13.61 13.32 -22.06
N PHE A 229 14.01 12.83 -20.88
CA PHE A 229 14.52 13.68 -19.81
C PHE A 229 15.89 13.24 -19.29
N ASP A 230 16.70 14.21 -18.90
CA ASP A 230 18.03 14.00 -18.32
C ASP A 230 17.96 14.06 -16.78
N LEU A 231 17.76 12.89 -16.17
CA LEU A 231 17.70 12.76 -14.71
C LEU A 231 19.03 13.08 -14.02
N SER A 232 20.17 13.01 -14.74
CA SER A 232 21.50 13.26 -14.17
C SER A 232 21.70 14.73 -13.76
N LYS A 233 20.89 15.63 -14.32
CA LYS A 233 20.86 17.06 -13.98
C LYS A 233 20.16 17.35 -12.66
N ILE A 234 19.41 16.41 -12.11
CA ILE A 234 18.90 16.52 -10.74
C ILE A 234 20.04 16.16 -9.79
N LYS A 235 20.57 17.14 -9.04
CA LYS A 235 21.74 16.94 -8.15
C LYS A 235 21.38 16.65 -6.70
N LEU A 236 20.22 17.13 -6.25
CA LEU A 236 19.72 16.90 -4.89
C LEU A 236 19.02 15.52 -4.77
N ARG A 237 18.85 15.03 -3.54
CA ARG A 237 18.37 13.66 -3.24
C ARG A 237 17.28 13.57 -2.17
N SER A 238 16.65 14.70 -1.83
CA SER A 238 15.48 14.74 -0.95
C SER A 238 14.21 14.28 -1.67
N ASN A 239 13.14 14.06 -0.91
CA ASN A 239 11.85 13.60 -1.44
C ASN A 239 11.30 14.46 -2.59
N ALA A 240 11.46 15.79 -2.54
CA ALA A 240 11.01 16.67 -3.64
C ALA A 240 11.74 16.36 -4.96
N ASP A 241 13.02 16.03 -4.87
CA ASP A 241 13.89 15.75 -6.02
C ASP A 241 13.55 14.36 -6.61
N VAL A 242 13.21 13.40 -5.74
CA VAL A 242 12.72 12.07 -6.11
C VAL A 242 11.33 12.14 -6.75
N LEU A 243 10.43 12.98 -6.21
CA LEU A 243 9.12 13.24 -6.82
C LEU A 243 9.26 13.88 -8.20
N PHE A 244 10.18 14.83 -8.36
CA PHE A 244 10.45 15.42 -9.67
C PHE A 244 10.98 14.37 -10.66
N ALA A 245 11.95 13.54 -10.27
CA ALA A 245 12.43 12.46 -11.14
C ALA A 245 11.30 11.47 -11.51
N SER A 246 10.44 11.14 -10.54
CA SER A 246 9.27 10.28 -10.77
C SER A 246 8.29 10.91 -11.75
N LEU A 247 8.04 12.23 -11.65
CA LEU A 247 7.20 12.95 -12.61
C LEU A 247 7.76 12.86 -14.03
N LEU A 248 9.06 13.09 -14.20
CA LEU A 248 9.71 13.01 -15.52
C LEU A 248 9.57 11.60 -16.11
N LEU A 249 9.74 10.55 -15.30
CA LEU A 249 9.53 9.17 -15.73
C LEU A 249 8.07 8.88 -16.10
N SER A 250 7.10 9.40 -15.35
CA SER A 250 5.67 9.27 -15.71
C SER A 250 5.37 9.99 -17.03
N LEU A 251 5.85 11.23 -17.18
CA LEU A 251 5.68 12.00 -18.41
C LEU A 251 6.42 11.39 -19.60
N ASP A 252 7.46 10.58 -19.39
CA ASP A 252 8.14 9.86 -20.47
C ASP A 252 7.25 8.76 -21.09
N LYS A 253 6.36 8.18 -20.28
CA LYS A 253 5.42 7.14 -20.69
C LYS A 253 4.11 7.69 -21.25
N HIS A 254 3.64 8.82 -20.73
CA HIS A 254 2.41 9.47 -21.18
C HIS A 254 2.75 10.58 -22.19
N ILE A 255 2.13 10.55 -23.37
CA ILE A 255 2.28 11.63 -24.36
C ILE A 255 1.38 12.81 -23.92
N ILE A 256 1.76 13.48 -22.85
CA ILE A 256 1.18 14.74 -22.42
C ILE A 256 2.05 15.84 -23.02
N ASP A 257 1.44 16.80 -23.71
CA ASP A 257 2.15 17.99 -24.16
C ASP A 257 2.64 18.75 -22.92
N SER A 258 3.95 18.93 -22.82
CA SER A 258 4.57 19.66 -21.71
C SER A 258 4.11 21.12 -21.61
N ASN A 259 3.47 21.65 -22.66
CA ASN A 259 2.96 23.02 -22.71
C ASN A 259 1.58 23.20 -22.04
N GLU A 260 0.90 22.11 -21.68
CA GLU A 260 -0.43 22.13 -21.02
C GLU A 260 -0.37 21.62 -19.57
N LEU A 261 0.82 21.56 -18.98
CA LEU A 261 0.99 21.03 -17.64
C LEU A 261 0.51 22.03 -16.58
N THR A 262 -0.34 21.55 -15.66
CA THR A 262 -0.78 22.29 -14.48
C THR A 262 -0.25 21.62 -13.23
N ILE A 263 -0.27 22.34 -12.11
CA ILE A 263 0.02 21.74 -10.79
C ILE A 263 -0.94 20.56 -10.52
N GLY A 264 -2.21 20.66 -10.91
CA GLY A 264 -3.21 19.60 -10.81
C GLY A 264 -2.80 18.34 -11.56
N HIS A 265 -2.36 18.47 -12.82
CA HIS A 265 -1.86 17.33 -13.60
C HIS A 265 -0.67 16.65 -12.91
N ILE A 266 0.23 17.41 -12.29
CA ILE A 266 1.35 16.84 -11.53
C ILE A 266 0.87 16.08 -10.29
N ILE A 267 -0.10 16.62 -9.55
CA ILE A 267 -0.70 15.95 -8.38
C ILE A 267 -1.31 14.60 -8.80
N ASP A 268 -2.00 14.56 -9.93
CA ASP A 268 -2.62 13.33 -10.44
C ASP A 268 -1.59 12.29 -10.90
N LEU A 269 -0.43 12.73 -11.41
CA LEU A 269 0.67 11.85 -11.81
C LEU A 269 1.53 11.39 -10.62
N LEU A 270 1.49 12.13 -9.51
CA LEU A 270 2.24 11.85 -8.29
C LEU A 270 1.29 11.64 -7.11
N PRO A 271 0.47 10.59 -7.06
CA PRO A 271 -0.34 10.34 -5.87
C PRO A 271 0.55 9.97 -4.67
N PRO A 272 0.05 10.14 -3.42
CA PRO A 272 0.76 9.70 -2.23
C PRO A 272 1.21 8.23 -2.34
N GLY A 273 2.44 7.94 -1.89
CA GLY A 273 3.09 6.64 -2.07
C GLY A 273 4.01 6.57 -3.29
N THR A 274 3.99 7.58 -4.16
CA THR A 274 4.97 7.70 -5.25
C THR A 274 6.39 7.64 -4.70
N ALA A 275 7.23 6.82 -5.34
CA ALA A 275 8.61 6.53 -4.95
C ALA A 275 8.78 6.05 -3.50
N GLY A 276 7.77 5.38 -2.94
CA GLY A 276 7.78 4.85 -1.59
C GLY A 276 7.53 5.89 -0.50
N ILE A 277 7.19 7.13 -0.87
CA ILE A 277 6.92 8.22 0.07
C ILE A 277 5.48 8.09 0.59
N CYS A 278 5.32 7.24 1.60
CA CYS A 278 4.01 6.86 2.12
C CYS A 278 3.56 7.74 3.31
N ASN A 279 4.49 8.35 4.04
CA ASN A 279 4.15 9.27 5.12
C ASN A 279 3.48 10.55 4.58
N PRO A 280 2.23 10.88 4.97
CA PRO A 280 1.50 12.01 4.41
C PRO A 280 2.17 13.37 4.66
N ALA A 281 2.78 13.58 5.84
CA ALA A 281 3.45 14.84 6.14
C ALA A 281 4.71 15.02 5.28
N SER A 282 5.52 13.97 5.15
CA SER A 282 6.70 13.97 4.28
C SER A 282 6.33 14.15 2.81
N PHE A 283 5.26 13.50 2.35
CA PHE A 283 4.77 13.61 0.97
C PHE A 283 4.28 15.03 0.67
N ASN A 284 3.39 15.57 1.49
CA ASN A 284 2.84 16.92 1.30
C ASN A 284 3.92 18.00 1.38
N TYR A 285 4.86 17.85 2.30
CA TYR A 285 6.03 18.73 2.37
C TYR A 285 6.87 18.66 1.09
N ALA A 286 7.13 17.45 0.58
CA ALA A 286 7.88 17.26 -0.66
C ALA A 286 7.15 17.87 -1.87
N MET A 287 5.81 17.78 -1.93
CA MET A 287 5.01 18.44 -2.95
C MET A 287 5.09 19.96 -2.89
N VAL A 288 5.08 20.56 -1.69
CA VAL A 288 5.29 22.02 -1.55
C VAL A 288 6.71 22.41 -1.99
N ALA A 289 7.73 21.67 -1.54
CA ALA A 289 9.12 21.95 -1.88
C ALA A 289 9.46 21.70 -3.36
N LEU A 290 8.73 20.80 -4.03
CA LEU A 290 8.85 20.50 -5.46
C LEU A 290 8.61 21.74 -6.34
N PHE A 291 7.68 22.60 -5.92
CA PHE A 291 7.31 23.83 -6.63
C PHE A 291 8.09 25.08 -6.18
N GLY A 292 8.86 24.98 -5.10
CA GLY A 292 9.68 26.07 -4.57
C GLY A 292 11.09 26.13 -5.15
N SER A 293 11.88 27.07 -4.65
CA SER A 293 13.28 27.30 -5.05
C SER A 293 14.31 26.94 -3.97
N GLN A 294 13.86 26.36 -2.86
CA GLN A 294 14.73 25.93 -1.77
C GLN A 294 15.91 25.10 -2.29
N LYS A 295 17.11 25.41 -1.81
CA LYS A 295 18.37 24.73 -2.20
C LYS A 295 18.68 24.86 -3.71
N GLY A 296 18.22 25.93 -4.35
CA GLY A 296 18.50 26.22 -5.77
C GLY A 296 17.65 25.40 -6.75
N ARG A 297 16.48 24.91 -6.32
CA ARG A 297 15.55 24.19 -7.20
C ARG A 297 14.94 25.11 -8.24
N ASP A 298 14.92 24.63 -9.47
CA ASP A 298 14.40 25.32 -10.64
C ASP A 298 13.75 24.33 -11.60
N TYR A 299 13.06 23.34 -11.05
CA TYR A 299 12.36 22.28 -11.79
C TYR A 299 11.31 22.81 -12.75
N PHE A 300 10.63 23.91 -12.37
CA PHE A 300 9.56 24.50 -13.14
C PHE A 300 9.80 25.98 -13.44
N GLN A 301 9.28 26.40 -14.57
CA GLN A 301 9.03 27.80 -14.93
C GLN A 301 7.53 28.07 -14.72
N PHE A 302 7.22 29.08 -13.91
CA PHE A 302 5.85 29.50 -13.63
C PHE A 302 5.51 30.70 -14.51
N GLU A 303 4.28 30.75 -15.00
CA GLU A 303 3.76 31.99 -15.62
C GLU A 303 3.67 33.10 -14.57
N ASN A 304 3.25 32.76 -13.34
CA ASN A 304 3.25 33.66 -12.20
C ASN A 304 4.55 33.54 -11.38
N ALA A 305 5.47 34.50 -11.54
CA ALA A 305 6.75 34.51 -10.83
C ALA A 305 6.61 34.56 -9.29
N THR A 306 5.58 35.22 -8.77
CA THR A 306 5.33 35.33 -7.31
C THR A 306 4.96 34.00 -6.67
N LEU A 307 4.39 33.07 -7.45
CA LEU A 307 3.94 31.79 -6.93
C LEU A 307 5.13 30.91 -6.51
N LYS A 308 6.23 30.95 -7.27
CA LYS A 308 7.47 30.23 -6.92
C LYS A 308 8.04 30.71 -5.58
N GLU A 309 7.99 32.02 -5.32
CA GLU A 309 8.42 32.61 -4.05
C GLU A 309 7.50 32.15 -2.92
N ALA A 310 6.18 32.20 -3.12
CA ALA A 310 5.20 31.71 -2.14
C ALA A 310 5.42 30.24 -1.78
N PHE A 311 5.64 29.34 -2.75
CA PHE A 311 5.99 27.94 -2.47
C PHE A 311 7.31 27.82 -1.68
N THR A 312 8.29 28.67 -1.99
CA THR A 312 9.58 28.69 -1.28
C THR A 312 9.41 29.09 0.19
N GLU A 313 8.61 30.12 0.46
CA GLU A 313 8.27 30.57 1.81
C GLU A 313 7.53 29.48 2.58
N GLN A 314 6.48 28.89 1.99
CA GLN A 314 5.75 27.78 2.59
C GLN A 314 6.68 26.62 2.95
N ALA A 315 7.61 26.25 2.07
CA ALA A 315 8.55 25.19 2.37
C ALA A 315 9.51 25.54 3.53
N ASN A 316 9.81 26.81 3.77
CA ASN A 316 10.73 27.26 4.83
C ASN A 316 10.06 27.48 6.20
N GLN A 317 8.74 27.60 6.27
CA GLN A 317 8.02 27.95 7.51
C GLN A 317 7.57 26.73 8.30
N SER A 318 7.56 26.80 9.64
CA SER A 318 7.05 25.71 10.49
C SER A 318 5.53 25.54 10.40
N THR A 319 4.79 26.65 10.23
CA THR A 319 3.32 26.74 10.16
C THR A 319 2.76 26.63 8.74
N ARG A 320 3.51 26.01 7.83
CA ARG A 320 3.19 25.90 6.40
C ARG A 320 1.87 25.22 6.11
N ASP A 321 1.23 25.64 5.03
CA ASP A 321 0.05 24.97 4.48
C ASP A 321 0.46 23.73 3.65
N MET A 322 0.28 22.55 4.24
CA MET A 322 0.58 21.27 3.59
C MET A 322 -0.31 20.96 2.38
N ARG A 323 -1.35 21.77 2.10
CA ARG A 323 -2.23 21.64 0.94
C ARG A 323 -2.13 22.83 -0.02
N PHE A 324 -1.08 23.63 0.11
CA PHE A 324 -0.88 24.82 -0.74
C PHE A 324 -0.91 24.46 -2.24
N HIS A 325 -0.28 23.35 -2.62
CA HIS A 325 -0.29 22.83 -4.00
C HIS A 325 -1.71 22.51 -4.52
N THR A 326 -2.63 22.07 -3.66
CA THR A 326 -4.02 21.78 -4.06
C THR A 326 -4.81 23.06 -4.37
N ARG A 327 -4.55 24.16 -3.65
CA ARG A 327 -5.23 25.45 -3.88
C ARG A 327 -4.84 26.10 -5.21
N HIS A 328 -3.66 25.76 -5.70
CA HIS A 328 -3.06 26.27 -6.94
C HIS A 328 -3.10 25.23 -8.06
N SER A 329 -3.99 24.24 -8.01
CA SER A 329 -4.04 23.15 -8.99
C SER A 329 -4.25 23.60 -10.43
N ALA A 330 -4.92 24.72 -10.67
CA ALA A 330 -5.17 25.27 -11.99
C ALA A 330 -3.97 26.03 -12.60
N GLU A 331 -2.93 26.30 -11.82
CA GLU A 331 -1.78 27.10 -12.25
C GLU A 331 -0.94 26.35 -13.29
N LYS A 332 -0.64 27.04 -14.39
CA LYS A 332 0.19 26.52 -15.48
C LYS A 332 1.67 26.61 -15.16
N ILE A 333 2.39 25.58 -15.56
CA ILE A 333 3.82 25.42 -15.33
C ILE A 333 4.48 24.69 -16.49
N LEU A 334 5.75 25.02 -16.73
CA LEU A 334 6.57 24.33 -17.71
C LEU A 334 7.73 23.65 -17.01
N ILE A 335 8.07 22.43 -17.43
CA ILE A 335 9.32 21.79 -17.00
C ILE A 335 10.48 22.61 -17.56
N ASN A 336 11.41 22.99 -16.69
CA ASN A 336 12.57 23.75 -17.10
C ASN A 336 13.32 22.99 -18.21
N PRO A 337 13.53 23.61 -19.40
CA PRO A 337 14.12 22.96 -20.56
C PRO A 337 15.47 22.30 -20.28
N LYS A 338 16.20 22.76 -19.27
CA LYS A 338 17.48 22.14 -18.88
C LYS A 338 17.34 20.66 -18.55
N TYR A 339 16.19 20.18 -18.06
CA TYR A 339 15.96 18.77 -17.73
C TYR A 339 15.50 17.92 -18.91
N LYS A 340 15.26 18.52 -20.08
CA LYS A 340 14.96 17.79 -21.31
C LYS A 340 16.28 17.29 -21.91
N LEU A 341 16.26 16.11 -22.51
CA LEU A 341 17.35 15.69 -23.39
C LEU A 341 17.33 16.63 -24.61
N GLY A 342 18.50 17.14 -24.99
CA GLY A 342 18.62 17.90 -26.24
C GLY A 342 18.26 16.98 -27.40
N ASN A 343 17.49 17.49 -28.36
CA ASN A 343 17.30 16.81 -29.64
C ASN A 343 18.63 16.65 -30.36
#